data_AF-A0A0U5JF48-F1
#
_entry.id   AF-A0A0U5JF48-F1
#
_cell.length_a   1.000
_cell.length_b   1.000
_cell.length_c   1.000
_cell.angle_alpha   90.00
_cell.angle_beta   90.00
_cell.angle_gamma   90.00
#
_symmetry.space_group_name_H-M   'P 1'
#
loop_
_entity.id
_entity.type
_entity.pdbx_description
1 polymer ?
#
loop_
_entity_poly.entity_id
_entity_poly.type
_entity_poly.pdbx_seq_one_letter_code
_entity_poly.pdbx_strand_id
1 'polypeptide(L)'
;MIVNLITIRSFNFSSSSMARPLLTNRVAVIASLAIAVFTCSAYWIYQKIAQRRLATRELQLDTEQRTIEAAGRYFPVKGQFDPSYLDFSHKRLEREWHALEPLLRSERGWDNPILITKFSALMEQAREEIDLIFHQVDELTEDHPEKAATMARMLADQGTTYNFCYKYFRCSLTQFYHLARGRVHIQNNRYRLPQTVTEEAKASFYTPGTPQYRWREIYNQFCAKLDHYQMKEAMRRKDGRFVNWAEPDLVPTAPFLPFPDTTPT
;
A
#
# COMPACT_ATOMS: atom_id res chain seq x y z
N MET A 1 -21.20 -1.97 -24.72
CA MET A 1 -21.91 -2.37 -25.95
C MET A 1 -21.37 -3.74 -26.33
N ILE A 2 -22.10 -4.84 -26.28
CA ILE A 2 -23.30 -5.15 -27.08
C ILE A 2 -24.27 -5.97 -26.22
N VAL A 3 -25.54 -5.56 -26.23
CA VAL A 3 -26.69 -6.28 -25.68
C VAL A 3 -27.06 -7.39 -26.66
N ASN A 4 -26.91 -8.66 -26.28
CA ASN A 4 -27.46 -9.76 -27.06
C ASN A 4 -28.89 -10.06 -26.60
N LEU A 5 -29.84 -9.39 -27.26
CA LEU A 5 -31.25 -9.77 -27.29
C LEU A 5 -31.39 -11.10 -28.04
N ILE A 6 -31.71 -12.16 -27.32
CA ILE A 6 -32.15 -13.41 -27.94
C ILE A 6 -33.63 -13.25 -28.31
N THR A 7 -33.86 -12.98 -29.58
CA THR A 7 -35.19 -12.99 -30.21
C THR A 7 -35.63 -14.44 -30.41
N ILE A 8 -36.54 -14.93 -29.58
CA ILE A 8 -37.20 -16.22 -29.82
C ILE A 8 -38.39 -15.99 -30.75
N ARG A 9 -38.24 -16.36 -32.03
CA ARG A 9 -39.33 -16.45 -33.00
C ARG A 9 -40.28 -17.57 -32.59
N SER A 10 -41.54 -17.24 -32.37
CA SER A 10 -42.65 -18.17 -32.25
C SER A 10 -42.91 -18.86 -33.59
N PHE A 11 -42.60 -20.15 -33.69
CA PHE A 11 -43.05 -21.01 -34.78
C PHE A 11 -44.41 -21.62 -34.40
N ASN A 12 -45.45 -21.24 -35.14
CA ASN A 12 -46.74 -21.94 -35.13
C ASN A 12 -46.59 -23.25 -35.90
N PHE A 13 -46.74 -24.38 -35.19
CA PHE A 13 -47.09 -25.65 -35.81
C PHE A 13 -48.37 -26.18 -35.14
N SER A 14 -49.44 -26.21 -35.93
CA SER A 14 -50.71 -26.80 -35.59
C SER A 14 -50.64 -28.32 -35.77
N SER A 15 -51.13 -29.03 -34.77
CA SER A 15 -51.88 -30.30 -34.82
C SER A 15 -51.26 -31.52 -34.09
N SER A 16 -52.10 -32.10 -33.23
CA SER A 16 -52.06 -33.47 -32.70
C SER A 16 -50.99 -33.84 -31.65
N SER A 17 -51.32 -33.64 -30.37
CA SER A 17 -51.32 -34.69 -29.33
C SER A 17 -51.44 -34.04 -27.93
N MET A 18 -52.62 -34.15 -27.34
CA MET A 18 -52.88 -33.78 -25.95
C MET A 18 -52.22 -34.80 -25.00
N ALA A 19 -50.91 -34.69 -24.74
CA ALA A 19 -50.24 -35.37 -23.60
C ALA A 19 -48.77 -34.96 -23.34
N ARG A 20 -48.23 -33.85 -23.89
CA ARG A 20 -46.78 -33.56 -23.81
C ARG A 20 -46.27 -32.22 -23.26
N PRO A 21 -47.06 -31.29 -22.67
CA PRO A 21 -46.49 -30.05 -22.12
C PRO A 21 -45.87 -30.20 -20.71
N LEU A 22 -46.25 -31.22 -19.93
CA LEU A 22 -45.75 -31.38 -18.55
C LEU A 22 -44.38 -32.07 -18.46
N LEU A 23 -44.10 -33.02 -19.36
CA LEU A 23 -42.82 -33.74 -19.38
C LEU A 23 -41.67 -32.89 -19.96
N THR A 24 -41.94 -32.12 -21.01
CA THR A 24 -40.96 -31.24 -21.66
C THR A 24 -40.51 -30.10 -20.75
N ASN A 25 -41.44 -29.47 -20.02
CA ASN A 25 -41.11 -28.43 -19.03
C ASN A 25 -40.28 -28.96 -17.85
N ARG A 26 -40.58 -30.16 -17.35
CA ARG A 26 -39.80 -30.78 -16.26
C ARG A 26 -38.37 -31.11 -16.70
N VAL A 27 -38.20 -31.63 -17.92
CA VAL A 27 -36.87 -31.93 -18.48
C VAL A 27 -36.04 -30.65 -18.67
N ALA A 28 -36.65 -29.56 -19.14
CA ALA A 28 -35.97 -28.28 -19.31
C ALA A 28 -35.53 -27.64 -17.97
N VAL A 29 -36.36 -27.75 -16.93
CA VAL A 29 -36.00 -27.25 -15.58
C VAL A 29 -34.86 -28.07 -14.98
N ILE A 30 -34.90 -29.41 -15.11
CA ILE A 30 -33.84 -30.29 -14.61
C ILE A 30 -32.52 -30.02 -15.34
N ALA A 31 -32.56 -29.85 -16.67
CA ALA A 31 -31.37 -29.51 -17.46
C ALA A 31 -30.77 -28.15 -17.06
N SER A 32 -31.62 -27.15 -16.81
CA SER A 32 -31.19 -25.81 -16.37
C SER A 32 -30.57 -25.85 -14.97
N LEU A 33 -31.15 -26.63 -14.05
CA LEU A 33 -30.58 -26.85 -12.71
C LEU A 33 -29.22 -27.55 -12.78
N ALA A 34 -29.08 -28.57 -13.63
CA ALA A 34 -27.83 -29.28 -13.82
C ALA A 34 -26.73 -28.35 -14.36
N ILE A 35 -27.05 -27.49 -15.32
CA ILE A 35 -26.12 -26.49 -15.85
C ILE A 35 -25.74 -25.47 -14.75
N ALA A 36 -26.71 -24.98 -13.97
CA ALA A 36 -26.46 -24.03 -12.90
C ALA A 36 -25.56 -24.60 -11.79
N VAL A 37 -25.77 -25.88 -11.42
CA VAL A 37 -24.92 -26.59 -10.46
C VAL A 37 -23.52 -26.77 -11.04
N PHE A 38 -23.41 -27.18 -12.30
CA PHE A 38 -22.11 -27.38 -12.95
C PHE A 38 -21.31 -26.08 -13.07
N THR A 39 -21.95 -24.97 -13.46
CA THR A 39 -21.29 -23.66 -13.58
C THR A 39 -20.87 -23.10 -12.21
N CYS A 40 -21.70 -23.23 -11.17
CA CYS A 40 -21.32 -22.85 -9.81
C CYS A 40 -20.12 -23.68 -9.30
N SER A 41 -20.14 -24.98 -9.55
CA SER A 41 -19.05 -25.89 -9.16
C SER A 41 -17.74 -25.53 -9.87
N ALA A 42 -17.81 -25.29 -11.18
CA ALA A 42 -16.67 -24.87 -11.98
C ALA A 42 -16.11 -23.50 -11.53
N TYR A 43 -16.99 -22.56 -11.19
CA TYR A 43 -16.61 -21.25 -10.66
C TYR A 43 -15.84 -21.36 -9.32
N TRP A 44 -16.35 -22.17 -8.39
CA TRP A 44 -15.68 -22.43 -7.12
C TRP A 44 -14.31 -23.10 -7.29
N ILE A 45 -14.21 -24.08 -8.18
CA ILE A 45 -12.94 -24.75 -8.51
C ILE A 45 -11.96 -23.74 -9.12
N TYR A 46 -12.43 -22.90 -10.05
CA TYR A 46 -11.62 -21.86 -10.68
C TYR A 46 -11.09 -20.87 -9.64
N GLN A 47 -11.94 -20.37 -8.74
CA GLN A 47 -11.51 -19.48 -7.66
C GLN A 47 -10.43 -20.12 -6.77
N LYS A 48 -10.62 -21.39 -6.39
CA LYS A 48 -9.66 -22.12 -5.55
C LYS A 48 -8.31 -22.33 -6.24
N ILE A 49 -8.32 -22.60 -7.55
CA ILE A 49 -7.09 -22.71 -8.36
C ILE A 49 -6.41 -21.35 -8.51
N ALA A 50 -7.17 -20.28 -8.75
CA ALA A 50 -6.65 -18.92 -8.85
C ALA A 50 -5.98 -18.48 -7.53
N GLN A 51 -6.63 -18.71 -6.39
CA GLN A 51 -6.06 -18.43 -5.06
C GLN A 51 -4.78 -19.24 -4.81
N ARG A 52 -4.75 -20.53 -5.16
CA ARG A 52 -3.54 -21.35 -5.03
C ARG A 52 -2.39 -20.84 -5.91
N ARG A 53 -2.67 -20.45 -7.16
CA ARG A 53 -1.64 -19.89 -8.05
C ARG A 53 -1.07 -18.57 -7.54
N LEU A 54 -1.92 -17.73 -6.94
CA LEU A 54 -1.47 -16.51 -6.27
C LEU A 54 -0.56 -16.83 -5.09
N ALA A 55 -0.97 -17.75 -4.21
CA ALA A 55 -0.15 -18.18 -3.07
C ALA A 55 1.18 -18.82 -3.50
N THR A 56 1.20 -19.61 -4.58
CA THR A 56 2.44 -20.20 -5.12
C THR A 56 3.37 -19.13 -5.71
N ARG A 57 2.83 -18.13 -6.41
CA ARG A 57 3.62 -16.98 -6.88
C ARG A 57 4.19 -16.18 -5.72
N GLU A 58 3.42 -15.94 -4.68
CA GLU A 58 3.89 -15.25 -3.47
C GLU A 58 5.02 -16.03 -2.79
N LEU A 59 4.90 -17.35 -2.70
CA LEU A 59 5.94 -18.21 -2.15
C LEU A 59 7.21 -18.24 -3.01
N GLN A 60 7.07 -18.27 -4.34
CA GLN A 60 8.22 -18.21 -5.26
C GLN A 60 8.96 -16.88 -5.14
N LEU A 61 8.22 -15.77 -5.10
CA LEU A 61 8.80 -14.44 -4.87
C LEU A 61 9.49 -14.36 -3.51
N ASP A 62 8.89 -14.92 -2.45
CA ASP A 62 9.49 -14.97 -1.11
C ASP A 62 10.77 -15.84 -1.07
N THR A 63 10.82 -16.91 -1.86
CA THR A 63 11.99 -17.80 -1.93
C THR A 63 13.13 -17.19 -2.74
N GLU A 64 12.80 -16.55 -3.87
CA GLU A 64 13.73 -15.78 -4.69
C GLU A 64 14.28 -14.56 -3.91
N GLN A 65 13.41 -13.93 -3.11
CA GLN A 65 13.77 -12.89 -2.16
C GLN A 65 14.78 -13.41 -1.14
N ARG A 66 14.49 -14.48 -0.39
CA ARG A 66 15.45 -15.03 0.60
C ARG A 66 16.78 -15.46 -0.02
N THR A 67 16.80 -15.87 -1.28
CA THR A 67 18.04 -16.22 -1.98
C THR A 67 18.84 -14.99 -2.42
N ILE A 68 18.18 -13.89 -2.83
CA ILE A 68 18.83 -12.59 -3.08
C ILE A 68 19.37 -11.99 -1.77
N GLU A 69 18.55 -12.04 -0.71
CA GLU A 69 18.89 -11.58 0.64
C GLU A 69 20.10 -12.37 1.20
N ALA A 70 20.08 -13.71 1.07
CA ALA A 70 21.20 -14.57 1.49
C ALA A 70 22.46 -14.42 0.61
N ALA A 71 22.32 -13.97 -0.64
CA ALA A 71 23.45 -13.77 -1.55
C ALA A 71 24.20 -12.44 -1.33
N GLY A 72 23.75 -11.58 -0.40
CA GLY A 72 24.40 -10.31 -0.10
C GLY A 72 24.41 -9.32 -1.26
N ARG A 73 23.61 -9.54 -2.32
CA ARG A 73 23.48 -8.65 -3.49
C ARG A 73 22.49 -7.53 -3.23
N TYR A 74 22.58 -6.89 -2.06
CA TYR A 74 21.72 -5.76 -1.69
C TYR A 74 22.17 -4.42 -2.26
N PHE A 75 23.32 -4.40 -2.94
CA PHE A 75 23.89 -3.17 -3.46
C PHE A 75 23.48 -3.00 -4.92
N PRO A 76 22.88 -1.84 -5.28
CA PRO A 76 22.64 -1.51 -6.68
C PRO A 76 23.94 -1.65 -7.48
N VAL A 77 23.83 -2.07 -8.74
CA VAL A 77 24.98 -1.99 -9.64
C VAL A 77 25.32 -0.51 -9.80
N LYS A 78 26.54 -0.11 -9.44
CA LYS A 78 27.02 1.27 -9.53
C LYS A 78 26.63 1.89 -10.87
N GLY A 79 25.98 3.06 -10.83
CA GLY A 79 25.52 3.77 -12.02
C GLY A 79 24.21 3.29 -12.66
N GLN A 80 23.51 2.30 -12.08
CA GLN A 80 22.20 1.84 -12.55
C GLN A 80 21.11 1.93 -11.46
N PHE A 81 20.00 2.58 -11.79
CA PHE A 81 18.80 2.60 -10.94
C PHE A 81 18.03 1.29 -11.16
N ASP A 82 17.77 0.54 -10.09
CA ASP A 82 16.97 -0.67 -10.15
C ASP A 82 15.67 -0.50 -9.35
N PRO A 83 14.53 -0.25 -10.04
CA PRO A 83 13.24 -0.04 -9.39
C PRO A 83 12.67 -1.34 -8.79
N SER A 84 13.16 -2.50 -9.21
CA SER A 84 12.60 -3.80 -8.81
C SER A 84 12.74 -4.00 -7.30
N TYR A 85 13.91 -3.69 -6.74
CA TYR A 85 14.17 -3.81 -5.30
C TYR A 85 13.32 -2.89 -4.46
N LEU A 86 13.13 -1.65 -4.92
CA LEU A 86 12.28 -0.67 -4.24
C LEU A 86 10.82 -1.11 -4.26
N ASP A 87 10.37 -1.69 -5.37
CA ASP A 87 9.05 -2.29 -5.44
C ASP A 87 8.85 -3.49 -4.52
N PHE A 88 9.86 -4.34 -4.37
CA PHE A 88 9.76 -5.48 -3.47
C PHE A 88 9.71 -5.01 -2.02
N SER A 89 10.59 -4.09 -1.62
CA SER A 89 10.57 -3.48 -0.29
C SER A 89 9.20 -2.87 0.00
N HIS A 90 8.68 -2.09 -0.94
CA HIS A 90 7.43 -1.38 -0.76
C HIS A 90 6.21 -2.31 -0.72
N LYS A 91 6.15 -3.33 -1.57
CA LYS A 91 5.07 -4.34 -1.51
C LYS A 91 5.07 -5.10 -0.19
N ARG A 92 6.26 -5.37 0.38
CA ARG A 92 6.38 -5.96 1.72
C ARG A 92 5.82 -5.00 2.76
N LEU A 93 6.22 -3.73 2.71
CA LEU A 93 5.74 -2.68 3.61
C LEU A 93 4.22 -2.50 3.53
N GLU A 94 3.65 -2.44 2.32
CA GLU A 94 2.21 -2.37 2.07
C GLU A 94 1.48 -3.58 2.64
N ARG A 95 2.01 -4.79 2.45
CA ARG A 95 1.40 -6.03 2.98
C ARG A 95 1.36 -6.02 4.50
N GLU A 96 2.46 -5.65 5.14
CA GLU A 96 2.53 -5.56 6.61
C GLU A 96 1.61 -4.45 7.14
N TRP A 97 1.59 -3.28 6.49
CA TRP A 97 0.65 -2.22 6.81
C TRP A 97 -0.80 -2.69 6.67
N HIS A 98 -1.18 -3.36 5.59
CA HIS A 98 -2.54 -3.87 5.40
C HIS A 98 -2.95 -4.92 6.42
N ALA A 99 -2.00 -5.69 6.97
CA ALA A 99 -2.27 -6.61 8.06
C ALA A 99 -2.44 -5.90 9.42
N LEU A 100 -1.71 -4.79 9.62
CA LEU A 100 -1.68 -4.05 10.88
C LEU A 100 -2.79 -2.99 10.98
N GLU A 101 -3.08 -2.28 9.89
CA GLU A 101 -4.05 -1.18 9.82
C GLU A 101 -5.41 -1.56 10.41
N PRO A 102 -6.04 -2.72 10.07
CA PRO A 102 -7.33 -3.12 10.63
C PRO A 102 -7.35 -3.16 12.16
N LEU A 103 -6.22 -3.52 12.78
CA LEU A 103 -6.07 -3.63 14.23
C LEU A 103 -5.91 -2.25 14.89
N LEU A 104 -5.36 -1.30 14.15
CA LEU A 104 -5.21 0.10 14.55
C LEU A 104 -6.48 0.95 14.29
N ARG A 105 -7.55 0.37 13.70
CA ARG A 105 -8.81 1.08 13.43
C ARG A 105 -9.65 1.40 14.67
N SER A 106 -9.35 0.77 15.80
CA SER A 106 -10.04 1.07 17.07
C SER A 106 -9.40 2.25 17.78
N GLU A 107 -10.19 3.01 18.55
CA GLU A 107 -9.68 4.13 19.36
C GLU A 107 -8.56 3.71 20.33
N ARG A 108 -8.51 2.43 20.73
CA ARG A 108 -7.51 1.85 21.64
C ARG A 108 -6.41 1.06 20.94
N GLY A 109 -6.38 1.02 19.61
CA GLY A 109 -5.36 0.27 18.86
C GLY A 109 -3.94 0.71 19.19
N TRP A 110 -3.77 2.02 19.39
CA TRP A 110 -2.50 2.67 19.75
C TRP A 110 -2.09 2.49 21.22
N ASP A 111 -2.93 1.87 22.05
CA ASP A 111 -2.61 1.56 23.44
C ASP A 111 -2.24 0.08 23.62
N ASN A 112 -2.32 -0.73 22.57
CA ASN A 112 -1.98 -2.16 22.63
C ASN A 112 -0.46 -2.38 22.45
N PRO A 113 0.27 -2.87 23.46
CA PRO A 113 1.72 -3.00 23.39
C PRO A 113 2.20 -3.94 22.28
N ILE A 114 1.43 -4.98 21.93
CA ILE A 114 1.77 -5.91 20.84
C ILE A 114 1.68 -5.19 19.49
N LEU A 115 0.66 -4.34 19.30
CA LEU A 115 0.52 -3.56 18.08
C LEU A 115 1.60 -2.49 17.96
N ILE A 116 1.99 -1.88 19.07
CA ILE A 116 3.10 -0.91 19.13
C ILE A 116 4.43 -1.56 18.74
N THR A 117 4.71 -2.77 19.21
CA THR A 117 5.91 -3.53 18.80
C THR A 117 5.89 -3.82 17.30
N LYS A 118 4.76 -4.32 16.76
CA LYS A 118 4.62 -4.58 15.32
C LYS A 118 4.76 -3.31 14.49
N PHE A 119 4.16 -2.21 14.93
CA PHE A 119 4.27 -0.92 14.27
C PHE A 119 5.70 -0.37 14.32
N SER A 120 6.43 -0.60 15.42
CA SER A 120 7.84 -0.22 15.52
C SER A 120 8.71 -0.96 14.51
N ALA A 121 8.48 -2.26 14.32
CA ALA A 121 9.16 -3.04 13.28
C ALA A 121 8.85 -2.48 11.89
N LEU A 122 7.58 -2.15 11.62
CA LEU A 122 7.17 -1.53 10.36
C LEU A 122 7.84 -0.17 10.11
N MET A 123 7.99 0.66 11.15
CA MET A 123 8.72 1.94 11.07
C MET A 123 10.21 1.75 10.73
N GLU A 124 10.85 0.74 11.31
CA GLU A 124 12.26 0.43 11.00
C GLU A 124 12.40 -0.11 9.56
N GLN A 125 11.48 -0.95 9.09
CA GLN A 125 11.47 -1.40 7.69
C GLN A 125 11.25 -0.22 6.73
N ALA A 126 10.35 0.71 7.07
CA ALA A 126 10.14 1.93 6.29
C ALA A 126 11.43 2.78 6.24
N ARG A 127 12.20 2.84 7.34
CA ARG A 127 13.52 3.48 7.34
C ARG A 127 14.48 2.79 6.36
N GLU A 128 14.57 1.47 6.41
CA GLU A 128 15.47 0.69 5.53
C GLU A 128 15.15 0.91 4.05
N GLU A 129 13.88 0.98 3.68
CA GLU A 129 13.44 1.31 2.32
C GLU A 129 13.91 2.70 1.89
N ILE A 130 13.74 3.69 2.77
CA ILE A 130 14.19 5.06 2.54
C ILE A 130 15.71 5.15 2.44
N ASP A 131 16.44 4.43 3.29
CA ASP A 131 17.90 4.39 3.23
C ASP A 131 18.41 3.73 1.94
N LEU A 132 17.76 2.66 1.49
CA LEU A 132 18.05 2.02 0.21
C LEU A 132 17.82 2.99 -0.96
N ILE A 133 16.73 3.75 -0.93
CA ILE A 133 16.45 4.80 -1.92
C ILE A 133 17.61 5.78 -2.00
N PHE A 134 17.99 6.36 -0.85
CA PHE A 134 19.05 7.38 -0.82
C PHE A 134 20.42 6.81 -1.15
N HIS A 135 20.68 5.54 -0.84
CA HIS A 135 21.90 4.88 -1.26
C HIS A 135 21.97 4.68 -2.79
N GLN A 136 20.89 4.22 -3.45
CA GLN A 136 20.87 4.12 -4.92
C GLN A 136 21.06 5.47 -5.59
N VAL A 137 20.45 6.48 -4.98
CA VAL A 137 20.63 7.89 -5.30
C VAL A 137 22.11 8.26 -5.22
N ASP A 138 22.81 8.02 -4.12
CA ASP A 138 24.24 8.34 -3.97
C ASP A 138 25.12 7.61 -5.00
N GLU A 139 24.84 6.34 -5.29
CA GLU A 139 25.60 5.52 -6.26
C GLU A 139 25.44 5.99 -7.71
N LEU A 140 24.23 6.38 -8.10
CA LEU A 140 23.98 7.07 -9.38
C LEU A 140 24.66 8.43 -9.40
N THR A 141 24.93 8.94 -8.21
CA THR A 141 25.33 10.29 -7.96
C THR A 141 26.75 10.43 -7.35
N GLU A 142 27.70 9.57 -7.72
CA GLU A 142 29.10 9.72 -7.27
C GLU A 142 29.92 10.88 -7.92
N ASP A 143 29.97 11.01 -9.26
CA ASP A 143 30.77 12.01 -10.02
C ASP A 143 30.24 13.47 -10.32
N HIS A 144 29.16 14.03 -9.73
CA HIS A 144 28.61 15.36 -10.17
C HIS A 144 27.97 16.23 -9.04
N PRO A 145 28.70 17.04 -8.27
CA PRO A 145 28.21 17.70 -7.04
C PRO A 145 26.87 18.51 -7.08
N GLU A 146 26.28 18.78 -8.25
CA GLU A 146 24.95 19.41 -8.45
C GLU A 146 23.75 18.43 -8.29
N LYS A 147 24.04 17.23 -7.83
CA LYS A 147 23.23 16.02 -7.96
C LYS A 147 21.84 16.01 -7.32
N ALA A 148 21.59 16.85 -6.32
CA ALA A 148 20.26 17.03 -5.73
C ALA A 148 19.20 17.46 -6.77
N ALA A 149 19.52 18.43 -7.65
CA ALA A 149 18.59 18.96 -8.65
C ALA A 149 18.42 18.03 -9.87
N THR A 150 19.43 17.21 -10.17
CA THR A 150 19.38 16.17 -11.21
C THR A 150 18.54 14.98 -10.74
N MET A 151 18.62 14.65 -9.46
CA MET A 151 17.85 13.58 -8.82
C MET A 151 16.38 13.91 -8.65
N ALA A 152 16.08 15.14 -8.22
CA ALA A 152 14.73 15.68 -8.21
C ALA A 152 14.10 15.64 -9.61
N ARG A 153 14.88 15.83 -10.69
CA ARG A 153 14.44 15.63 -12.07
C ARG A 153 14.28 14.15 -12.40
N MET A 154 15.27 13.28 -12.20
CA MET A 154 15.17 11.86 -12.53
C MET A 154 14.02 11.13 -11.81
N LEU A 155 13.78 11.45 -10.53
CA LEU A 155 12.69 10.87 -9.73
C LEU A 155 11.32 11.51 -10.04
N ALA A 156 11.30 12.71 -10.64
CA ALA A 156 10.08 13.41 -11.03
C ALA A 156 9.65 13.19 -12.50
N ASP A 157 10.62 13.00 -13.41
CA ASP A 157 10.51 13.07 -14.88
C ASP A 157 10.34 11.70 -15.54
N GLN A 158 10.39 10.60 -14.77
CA GLN A 158 9.79 9.34 -15.22
C GLN A 158 8.27 9.53 -15.30
N GLY A 159 7.78 10.01 -16.44
CA GLY A 159 6.37 10.01 -16.84
C GLY A 159 5.78 8.59 -17.03
N THR A 160 6.31 7.61 -16.30
CA THR A 160 5.74 6.27 -16.19
C THR A 160 4.72 6.27 -15.05
N THR A 161 3.94 5.21 -14.96
CA THR A 161 2.97 4.89 -13.89
C THR A 161 3.57 4.90 -12.46
N TYR A 162 4.84 5.26 -12.31
CA TYR A 162 5.66 5.28 -11.12
C TYR A 162 5.97 6.72 -10.70
N ASN A 163 5.03 7.34 -10.00
CA ASN A 163 5.30 8.60 -9.31
C ASN A 163 6.12 8.31 -8.04
N PHE A 164 7.42 8.10 -8.19
CA PHE A 164 8.37 7.71 -7.15
C PHE A 164 8.18 8.49 -5.84
N CYS A 165 8.22 9.82 -5.93
CA CYS A 165 8.09 10.67 -4.74
C CYS A 165 6.72 10.51 -4.07
N TYR A 166 5.68 10.25 -4.85
CA TYR A 166 4.35 10.09 -4.30
C TYR A 166 4.15 8.69 -3.72
N LYS A 167 4.45 7.62 -4.45
CA LYS A 167 4.25 6.24 -4.01
C LYS A 167 5.04 5.93 -2.74
N TYR A 168 6.35 6.17 -2.77
CA TYR A 168 7.21 5.77 -1.67
C TYR A 168 7.12 6.73 -0.49
N PHE A 169 7.13 8.05 -0.68
CA PHE A 169 7.06 8.96 0.48
C PHE A 169 5.65 9.11 1.06
N ARG A 170 4.59 8.98 0.25
CA ARG A 170 3.23 9.00 0.77
C ARG A 170 2.88 7.69 1.46
N CYS A 171 3.21 6.53 0.90
CA CYS A 171 2.72 5.24 1.43
C CYS A 171 3.67 4.54 2.41
N SER A 172 4.74 5.20 2.89
CA SER A 172 5.67 4.62 3.86
C SER A 172 5.75 5.47 5.14
N LEU A 173 6.92 6.07 5.38
CA LEU A 173 7.35 6.62 6.65
C LEU A 173 6.55 7.85 7.07
N THR A 174 6.30 8.79 6.15
CA THR A 174 5.51 9.99 6.44
C THR A 174 4.08 9.63 6.84
N GLN A 175 3.43 8.72 6.10
CA GLN A 175 2.09 8.26 6.47
C GLN A 175 2.09 7.58 7.82
N PHE A 176 2.96 6.58 8.02
CA PHE A 176 2.99 5.83 9.26
C PHE A 176 3.23 6.76 10.46
N TYR A 177 4.25 7.62 10.37
CA TYR A 177 4.56 8.56 11.44
C TYR A 177 3.36 9.46 11.77
N HIS A 178 2.73 10.04 10.75
CA HIS A 178 1.61 10.96 10.97
C HIS A 178 0.33 10.27 11.46
N LEU A 179 0.07 9.03 11.03
CA LEU A 179 -1.02 8.23 11.57
C LEU A 179 -0.78 7.90 13.05
N ALA A 180 0.44 7.51 13.42
CA ALA A 180 0.80 7.20 14.79
C ALA A 180 0.80 8.44 15.70
N ARG A 181 1.44 9.54 15.27
CA ARG A 181 1.56 10.79 16.01
C ARG A 181 0.21 11.48 16.22
N GLY A 182 -0.70 11.34 15.26
CA GLY A 182 -2.09 11.79 15.36
C GLY A 182 -3.03 10.78 16.05
N ARG A 183 -2.56 9.57 16.39
CA ARG A 183 -3.37 8.43 16.86
C ARG A 183 -4.62 8.22 15.99
N VAL A 184 -4.44 8.35 14.68
CA VAL A 184 -5.53 8.26 13.69
C VAL A 184 -6.11 6.85 13.73
N HIS A 185 -7.44 6.77 13.77
CA HIS A 185 -8.17 5.50 13.65
C HIS A 185 -9.07 5.55 12.40
N ILE A 186 -9.65 4.43 11.98
CA ILE A 186 -10.49 4.37 10.77
C ILE A 186 -11.91 4.03 11.17
N GLN A 187 -12.84 4.94 10.87
CA GLN A 187 -14.27 4.75 11.08
C GLN A 187 -14.99 4.94 9.74
N ASN A 188 -15.81 3.97 9.32
CA ASN A 188 -16.57 4.02 8.06
C ASN A 188 -15.67 4.29 6.83
N ASN A 189 -14.52 3.62 6.74
CA ASN A 189 -13.51 3.80 5.69
C ASN A 189 -12.96 5.24 5.58
N ARG A 190 -13.04 6.03 6.65
CA ARG A 190 -12.44 7.36 6.73
C ARG A 190 -11.47 7.42 7.89
N TYR A 191 -10.33 8.06 7.67
CA TYR A 191 -9.43 8.43 8.74
C TYR A 191 -10.14 9.41 9.69
N ARG A 192 -10.09 9.12 10.97
CA ARG A 192 -10.66 9.92 12.04
C ARG A 192 -9.58 10.26 13.04
N LEU A 193 -9.55 11.53 13.41
CA LEU A 193 -8.71 12.01 14.48
C LEU A 193 -9.43 11.78 15.81
N PRO A 194 -8.70 11.40 16.87
CA PRO A 194 -9.26 11.49 18.21
C PRO A 194 -9.60 12.96 18.49
N GLN A 195 -10.70 13.21 19.21
CA GLN A 195 -11.09 14.57 19.59
C GLN A 195 -10.00 15.29 20.40
N THR A 196 -9.22 14.53 21.17
CA THR A 196 -8.07 15.01 21.94
C THR A 196 -7.00 13.93 22.01
N VAL A 197 -5.76 14.25 21.63
CA VAL A 197 -4.57 13.46 21.98
C VAL A 197 -4.09 13.95 23.35
N THR A 198 -3.98 13.06 24.34
CA THR A 198 -3.55 13.44 25.70
C THR A 198 -2.12 13.97 25.70
N GLU A 199 -1.78 14.81 26.69
CA GLU A 199 -0.43 15.35 26.81
C GLU A 199 0.59 14.24 27.07
N GLU A 200 0.23 13.19 27.80
CA GLU A 200 1.09 12.01 28.01
C GLU A 200 1.39 11.28 26.69
N ALA A 201 0.37 11.13 25.83
CA ALA A 201 0.54 10.52 24.52
C ALA A 201 1.47 11.35 23.63
N LYS A 202 1.39 12.69 23.67
CA LYS A 202 2.33 13.57 22.98
C LYS A 202 3.73 13.48 23.57
N ALA A 203 3.85 13.53 24.90
CA ALA A 203 5.11 13.50 25.63
C ALA A 203 5.93 12.25 25.29
N SER A 204 5.29 11.10 25.06
CA SER A 204 5.98 9.87 24.69
C SER A 204 6.91 10.01 23.48
N PHE A 205 6.60 10.86 22.50
CA PHE A 205 7.46 11.12 21.34
C PHE A 205 8.74 11.91 21.68
N TYR A 206 8.78 12.57 22.84
CA TYR A 206 9.90 13.40 23.29
C TYR A 206 10.65 12.79 24.47
N THR A 207 10.17 11.67 25.03
CA THR A 207 10.81 10.93 26.12
C THR A 207 11.76 9.87 25.57
N PRO A 208 13.09 9.97 25.79
CA PRO A 208 14.04 8.96 25.33
C PRO A 208 13.70 7.54 25.84
N GLY A 209 13.93 6.53 25.00
CA GLY A 209 13.72 5.13 25.34
C GLY A 209 12.29 4.61 25.09
N THR A 210 11.35 5.45 24.67
CA THR A 210 10.03 4.99 24.21
C THR A 210 10.08 4.56 22.74
N PRO A 211 9.16 3.67 22.30
CA PRO A 211 8.98 3.38 20.87
C PRO A 211 8.66 4.64 20.05
N GLN A 212 7.82 5.52 20.57
CA GLN A 212 7.39 6.75 19.90
C GLN A 212 8.54 7.73 19.68
N TYR A 213 9.46 7.83 20.64
CA TYR A 213 10.68 8.61 20.50
C TYR A 213 11.54 8.08 19.34
N ARG A 214 11.68 6.76 19.24
CA ARG A 214 12.40 6.13 18.13
C ARG A 214 11.74 6.42 16.79
N TRP A 215 10.40 6.34 16.70
CA TRP A 215 9.66 6.67 15.48
C TRP A 215 9.90 8.12 15.03
N ARG A 216 9.94 9.05 15.99
CA ARG A 216 10.27 10.46 15.75
C ARG A 216 11.69 10.63 15.23
N GLU A 217 12.67 9.93 15.80
CA GLU A 217 14.05 9.98 15.31
C GLU A 217 14.15 9.54 13.86
N ILE A 218 13.50 8.42 13.51
CA ILE A 218 13.47 7.90 12.13
C ILE A 218 12.84 8.93 11.20
N TYR A 219 11.70 9.50 11.57
CA TYR A 219 11.01 10.51 10.79
C TYR A 219 11.86 11.79 10.61
N ASN A 220 12.52 12.26 11.65
CA ASN A 220 13.38 13.45 11.58
C ASN A 220 14.64 13.21 10.74
N GLN A 221 15.22 12.01 10.80
CA GLN A 221 16.32 11.61 9.92
C GLN A 221 15.88 11.64 8.45
N PHE A 222 14.69 11.14 8.16
CA PHE A 222 14.12 11.22 6.82
C PHE A 222 13.90 12.67 6.35
N CYS A 223 13.33 13.54 7.20
CA CYS A 223 13.16 14.95 6.87
C CYS A 223 14.50 15.63 6.55
N ALA A 224 15.55 15.33 7.34
CA ALA A 224 16.89 15.84 7.09
C ALA A 224 17.47 15.36 5.75
N LYS A 225 17.19 14.12 5.33
CA LYS A 225 17.56 13.64 3.99
C LYS A 225 16.80 14.41 2.91
N LEU A 226 15.49 14.61 3.06
CA LEU A 226 14.72 15.41 2.09
C LEU A 226 15.29 16.82 1.89
N ASP A 227 15.73 17.46 2.97
CA ASP A 227 16.40 18.76 2.93
C ASP A 227 17.78 18.67 2.25
N HIS A 228 18.60 17.69 2.64
CA HIS A 228 19.93 17.47 2.08
C HIS A 228 19.91 17.28 0.55
N TYR A 229 18.97 16.48 0.06
CA TYR A 229 18.78 16.22 -1.37
C TYR A 229 17.86 17.24 -2.07
N GLN A 230 17.50 18.34 -1.40
CA GLN A 230 16.64 19.43 -1.92
C GLN A 230 15.33 18.95 -2.56
N MET A 231 14.77 17.84 -2.06
CA MET A 231 13.62 17.19 -2.68
C MET A 231 12.29 17.83 -2.30
N LYS A 232 12.24 18.58 -1.19
CA LYS A 232 11.00 19.22 -0.70
C LYS A 232 10.34 20.12 -1.74
N GLU A 233 11.12 20.95 -2.44
CA GLU A 233 10.58 21.89 -3.44
C GLU A 233 10.11 21.19 -4.71
N ALA A 234 10.76 20.09 -5.10
CA ALA A 234 10.30 19.26 -6.22
C ALA A 234 8.99 18.53 -5.88
N MET A 235 8.86 18.03 -4.66
CA MET A 235 7.64 17.39 -4.19
C MET A 235 6.50 18.37 -3.99
N ARG A 236 6.78 19.58 -3.50
CA ARG A 236 5.82 20.69 -3.39
C ARG A 236 5.13 21.00 -4.70
N ARG A 237 5.90 21.00 -5.81
CA ARG A 237 5.35 21.23 -7.16
C ARG A 237 4.38 20.14 -7.62
N LYS A 238 4.49 18.91 -7.09
CA LYS A 238 3.57 17.80 -7.40
C LYS A 238 2.36 17.75 -6.45
N ASP A 239 2.59 17.89 -5.15
CA ASP A 239 1.54 17.98 -4.13
C ASP A 239 1.95 19.01 -3.08
N GLY A 240 1.31 20.18 -3.12
CA GLY A 240 1.61 21.28 -2.21
C GLY A 240 1.36 20.97 -0.73
N ARG A 241 0.67 19.87 -0.41
CA ARG A 241 0.48 19.41 0.98
C ARG A 241 1.69 18.64 1.51
N PHE A 242 2.53 18.09 0.63
CA PHE A 242 3.67 17.26 1.03
C PHE A 242 4.61 17.99 1.99
N VAL A 243 4.86 19.27 1.73
CA VAL A 243 5.72 20.10 2.58
C VAL A 243 5.19 20.23 4.00
N ASN A 244 3.88 20.08 4.23
CA ASN A 244 3.30 20.13 5.57
C ASN A 244 3.57 18.86 6.40
N TRP A 245 3.97 17.77 5.74
CA TRP A 245 4.22 16.45 6.36
C TRP A 245 5.67 16.01 6.25
N ALA A 246 6.55 16.90 5.79
CA ALA A 246 7.98 16.65 5.64
C ALA A 246 8.81 17.58 6.53
N GLU A 247 8.19 18.12 7.59
CA GLU A 247 8.84 19.00 8.54
C GLU A 247 9.27 18.23 9.79
N PRO A 248 10.51 18.41 10.28
CA PRO A 248 10.99 17.76 11.49
C PRO A 248 10.09 18.02 12.69
N ASP A 249 9.75 16.95 13.43
CA ASP A 249 9.03 17.04 14.70
C ASP A 249 10.02 17.25 15.85
N LEU A 250 10.31 18.52 16.15
CA LEU A 250 11.32 18.91 17.14
C LEU A 250 10.72 19.44 18.45
N VAL A 251 9.50 19.97 18.41
CA VAL A 251 8.92 20.73 19.52
C VAL A 251 7.58 20.14 19.95
N PRO A 252 7.39 19.74 21.22
CA PRO A 252 6.13 19.15 21.72
C PRO A 252 4.89 20.00 21.49
N THR A 253 5.05 21.32 21.57
CA THR A 253 3.97 22.31 21.50
C THR A 253 3.63 22.73 20.08
N ALA A 254 4.41 22.30 19.08
CA ALA A 254 4.11 22.65 17.70
C ALA A 254 2.79 21.99 17.24
N PRO A 255 1.94 22.70 16.48
CA PRO A 255 0.75 22.10 15.91
C PRO A 255 1.16 20.96 14.97
N PHE A 256 0.63 19.77 15.23
CA PHE A 256 0.89 18.58 14.41
C PHE A 256 -0.23 18.38 13.40
N LEU A 257 0.12 18.30 12.11
CA LEU A 257 -0.83 18.05 11.04
C LEU A 257 -0.89 16.54 10.75
N PRO A 258 -2.00 15.85 11.03
CA PRO A 258 -2.13 14.44 10.71
C PRO A 258 -2.17 14.21 9.18
N PHE A 259 -1.90 12.96 8.79
CA PHE A 259 -1.91 12.51 7.39
C PHE A 259 -3.29 12.74 6.74
N PRO A 260 -3.40 13.04 5.44
CA PRO A 260 -4.50 13.84 4.91
C PRO A 260 -5.90 13.30 5.17
N ASP A 261 -6.78 14.26 5.39
CA ASP A 261 -8.25 14.23 5.41
C ASP A 261 -8.88 13.83 4.06
N THR A 262 -8.15 13.17 3.15
CA THR A 262 -8.60 12.42 1.96
C THR A 262 -7.40 12.01 1.09
N THR A 263 -7.41 10.78 0.58
CA THR A 263 -6.57 10.37 -0.56
C THR A 263 -6.95 11.23 -1.77
N PRO A 264 -6.02 11.75 -2.58
CA PRO A 264 -6.34 12.55 -3.74
C PRO A 264 -6.93 11.58 -4.77
N THR A 265 -8.12 11.92 -5.23
CA THR A 265 -8.78 11.26 -6.36
C THR A 265 -8.07 11.58 -7.66
#